data_AF-A0A9D5GGB1-F1
#
_entry.id   AF-A0A9D5GGB1-F1
#
_cell.length_a   1.000
_cell.length_b   1.000
_cell.length_c   1.000
_cell.angle_alpha   90.00
_cell.angle_beta   90.00
_cell.angle_gamma   90.00
#
_symmetry.space_group_name_H-M   'P 1'
#
loop_
_entity.id
_entity.type
_entity.pdbx_description
1 polymer ?
#
loop_
_entity_poly.entity_id
_entity_poly.type
_entity_poly.pdbx_seq_one_letter_code
_entity_poly.pdbx_strand_id
1 'polypeptide(L)'
;MSEPRIEITDLGTWGTAALLAEYDPQGDVIRVNARAVERIRAACTAAEAAQFVTCAIAHERYHRAHPAAGEHETRHHAAAVSGLGEERLLVLLRAGARAPSAAPHL
;
A
#
# COMPACT_ATOMS: atom_id res chain seq x y z
N MET A 1 2.25 -8.14 -21.73
CA MET A 1 1.69 -6.89 -21.17
C MET A 1 2.86 -6.03 -20.74
N SER A 2 2.80 -4.71 -20.94
CA SER A 2 3.80 -3.77 -20.39
C SER A 2 3.80 -3.82 -18.86
N GLU A 3 4.97 -3.64 -18.26
CA GLU A 3 5.04 -3.39 -16.82
C GLU A 3 4.46 -1.99 -16.52
N PRO A 4 3.59 -1.86 -15.50
CA PRO A 4 3.05 -0.57 -15.13
C PRO A 4 4.16 0.32 -14.55
N ARG A 5 4.07 1.62 -14.79
CA ARG A 5 4.92 2.61 -14.11
C ARG A 5 4.60 2.63 -12.63
N ILE A 6 5.60 2.86 -11.78
CA ILE A 6 5.42 2.97 -10.33
C ILE A 6 5.68 4.42 -9.91
N GLU A 7 4.77 4.97 -9.11
CA GLU A 7 4.86 6.33 -8.57
C GLU A 7 4.62 6.33 -7.07
N ILE A 8 5.32 7.23 -6.37
CA ILE A 8 4.99 7.60 -4.99
C ILE A 8 4.38 8.99 -5.07
N THR A 9 3.10 9.12 -4.71
CA THR A 9 2.36 10.39 -4.76
C THR A 9 1.40 10.49 -3.59
N ASP A 10 0.98 11.71 -3.25
CA ASP A 10 -0.07 11.91 -2.26
C ASP A 10 -1.42 11.52 -2.85
N LEU A 11 -2.00 10.41 -2.36
CA LEU A 11 -3.33 9.94 -2.75
C LEU A 11 -4.44 10.49 -1.84
N GLY A 12 -4.11 11.36 -0.89
CA GLY A 12 -5.05 11.91 0.08
C GLY A 12 -5.57 10.85 1.05
N THR A 13 -6.87 10.91 1.32
CA THR A 13 -7.59 10.05 2.28
C THR A 13 -8.79 9.43 1.60
N TRP A 14 -9.06 8.15 1.89
CA TRP A 14 -10.28 7.45 1.49
C TRP A 14 -11.15 7.24 2.73
N GLY A 15 -12.13 8.12 2.94
CA GLY A 15 -12.94 8.10 4.16
C GLY A 15 -12.11 8.41 5.41
N THR A 16 -12.18 7.55 6.43
CA THR A 16 -11.42 7.70 7.69
C THR A 16 -10.02 7.08 7.64
N ALA A 17 -9.67 6.40 6.55
CA ALA A 17 -8.37 5.77 6.37
C ALA A 17 -7.58 6.42 5.23
N ALA A 18 -6.26 6.34 5.27
CA ALA A 18 -5.46 6.67 4.11
C ALA A 18 -5.50 5.53 3.08
N LEU A 19 -5.74 5.87 1.81
CA LEU A 19 -5.51 4.94 0.71
C LEU A 19 -4.03 4.57 0.70
N LEU A 20 -3.68 3.29 0.57
CA LEU A 20 -2.29 2.83 0.65
C LEU A 20 -1.62 2.79 -0.73
N ALA A 21 -2.34 2.29 -1.73
CA ALA A 21 -1.96 2.29 -3.12
C ALA A 21 -3.21 2.21 -4.02
N GLU A 22 -3.02 2.47 -5.31
CA GLU A 22 -4.02 2.23 -6.35
C GLU A 22 -3.33 1.90 -7.69
N TYR A 23 -4.03 1.16 -8.54
CA TYR A 23 -3.73 1.07 -9.97
C TYR A 23 -4.64 2.02 -10.78
N ASP A 24 -4.02 2.90 -11.57
CA ASP A 24 -4.67 3.76 -12.55
C ASP A 24 -4.62 3.12 -13.95
N PRO A 25 -5.77 2.65 -14.48
CA PRO A 25 -5.83 2.01 -15.79
C PRO A 25 -5.63 2.97 -16.96
N GLN A 26 -5.85 4.28 -16.78
CA GLN A 26 -5.69 5.25 -17.88
C GLN A 26 -4.22 5.49 -18.21
N GLY A 27 -3.37 5.46 -17.18
CA GLY A 27 -1.93 5.70 -17.32
C GLY A 27 -1.06 4.43 -17.28
N ASP A 28 -1.63 3.25 -17.01
CA ASP A 28 -0.89 2.03 -16.63
C ASP A 28 0.10 2.31 -15.48
N VAL A 29 -0.38 2.95 -14.42
CA VAL A 29 0.43 3.40 -13.28
C VAL A 29 -0.06 2.77 -11.98
N ILE A 30 0.87 2.28 -11.18
CA ILE A 30 0.63 1.95 -9.76
C ILE A 30 1.15 3.12 -8.93
N ARG A 31 0.27 3.71 -8.11
CA ARG A 31 0.61 4.78 -7.18
C ARG A 31 0.63 4.24 -5.77
N VAL A 32 1.68 4.54 -5.01
CA VAL A 32 1.76 4.27 -3.57
C VAL A 32 1.65 5.59 -2.82
N ASN A 33 0.82 5.64 -1.78
CA ASN A 33 0.57 6.88 -1.05
C ASN A 33 1.82 7.35 -0.28
N ALA A 34 2.34 8.52 -0.65
CA ALA A 34 3.49 9.15 0.00
C ALA A 34 3.31 9.27 1.52
N ARG A 35 2.10 9.64 1.99
CA ARG A 35 1.80 9.78 3.42
C ARG A 35 1.87 8.44 4.14
N ALA A 36 1.45 7.35 3.49
CA ALA A 36 1.56 6.01 4.06
C ALA A 36 3.03 5.58 4.18
N VAL A 37 3.82 5.80 3.12
CA VAL A 37 5.27 5.51 3.11
C VAL A 37 5.99 6.26 4.23
N GLU A 38 5.71 7.55 4.43
CA GLU A 38 6.28 8.36 5.51
C GLU A 38 5.93 7.80 6.89
N ARG A 39 4.67 7.43 7.13
CA ARG A 39 4.24 6.83 8.41
C ARG A 39 4.95 5.51 8.70
N ILE A 40 5.10 4.65 7.69
CA ILE A 40 5.80 3.37 7.86
C ILE A 40 7.27 3.61 8.16
N ARG A 41 7.93 4.54 7.45
CA ARG A 41 9.32 4.92 7.73
C ARG A 41 9.52 5.46 9.15
N ALA A 42 8.53 6.17 9.69
CA ALA A 42 8.58 6.68 11.05
C ALA A 42 8.32 5.60 12.12
N ALA A 43 7.55 4.56 11.80
CA ALA A 43 7.10 3.54 12.75
C ALA A 43 7.92 2.24 12.72
N CYS A 44 8.70 2.01 11.67
CA CYS A 44 9.33 0.71 11.37
C CYS A 44 10.75 0.90 10.80
N THR A 45 11.46 -0.22 10.61
CA THR A 45 12.79 -0.20 9.99
C THR A 45 12.72 0.16 8.50
N ALA A 46 13.83 0.62 7.93
CA ALA A 46 13.92 0.90 6.49
C ALA A 46 13.64 -0.34 5.63
N ALA A 47 14.05 -1.53 6.11
CA ALA A 47 13.75 -2.81 5.45
C ALA A 47 12.23 -3.07 5.39
N GLU A 48 11.53 -2.90 6.51
CA GLU A 48 10.09 -3.08 6.56
C GLU A 48 9.33 -2.04 5.73
N ALA A 49 9.83 -0.80 5.67
CA ALA A 49 9.28 0.21 4.78
C ALA A 49 9.42 -0.19 3.30
N ALA A 50 10.57 -0.76 2.92
CA ALA A 50 10.76 -1.29 1.56
C ALA A 50 9.83 -2.47 1.28
N GLN A 51 9.69 -3.40 2.24
CA GLN A 51 8.77 -4.53 2.11
C GLN A 51 7.31 -4.10 2.00
N PHE A 52 6.89 -3.09 2.76
CA PHE A 52 5.55 -2.50 2.63
C PHE A 52 5.30 -1.97 1.22
N VAL A 53 6.25 -1.20 0.65
CA VAL A 53 6.14 -0.69 -0.72
C VAL A 53 6.07 -1.83 -1.74
N THR A 54 6.93 -2.85 -1.60
CA THR A 54 6.89 -4.05 -2.44
C THR A 54 5.54 -4.76 -2.35
N CYS A 55 4.98 -4.90 -1.14
CA CYS A 55 3.67 -5.48 -0.92
C CYS A 55 2.57 -4.68 -1.62
N ALA A 56 2.57 -3.35 -1.48
CA ALA A 56 1.57 -2.49 -2.11
C ALA A 56 1.62 -2.61 -3.64
N ILE A 57 2.81 -2.61 -4.23
CA ILE A 57 2.98 -2.80 -5.68
C ILE A 57 2.53 -4.19 -6.12
N ALA A 58 2.91 -5.24 -5.39
CA ALA A 58 2.52 -6.61 -5.71
C ALA A 58 0.99 -6.82 -5.64
N HIS A 59 0.34 -6.18 -4.66
CA HIS A 59 -1.10 -6.19 -4.49
C HIS A 59 -1.81 -5.61 -5.72
N GLU A 60 -1.45 -4.41 -6.14
CA GLU A 60 -2.06 -3.76 -7.31
C GLU A 60 -1.74 -4.49 -8.63
N ARG A 61 -0.51 -5.02 -8.78
CA ARG A 61 -0.15 -5.87 -9.94
C ARG A 61 -1.01 -7.12 -10.00
N TYR A 62 -1.29 -7.74 -8.86
CA TYR A 62 -2.11 -8.94 -8.80
C TYR A 62 -3.57 -8.64 -9.13
N HIS A 63 -4.14 -7.55 -8.60
CA HIS A 63 -5.50 -7.10 -8.97
C HIS A 63 -5.64 -6.85 -10.47
N ARG A 64 -4.65 -6.18 -11.08
CA ARG A 64 -4.62 -5.95 -12.53
C ARG A 64 -4.61 -7.26 -13.33
N ALA A 65 -3.78 -8.23 -12.91
CA ALA A 65 -3.62 -9.50 -13.62
C ALA A 65 -4.79 -10.48 -13.37
N HIS A 66 -5.45 -10.39 -12.21
CA HIS A 66 -6.50 -11.30 -11.77
C HIS A 66 -7.71 -10.49 -11.27
N PRO A 67 -8.48 -9.84 -12.18
CA PRO A 67 -9.60 -8.98 -11.78
C PRO A 67 -10.75 -9.71 -11.08
N ALA A 68 -10.80 -11.05 -11.15
CA ALA A 68 -11.76 -11.87 -10.42
C ALA A 68 -11.29 -12.27 -9.01
N ALA A 69 -10.04 -12.00 -8.65
CA ALA A 69 -9.49 -12.32 -7.34
C ALA A 69 -10.06 -11.40 -6.25
N GLY A 70 -10.32 -11.98 -5.08
CA GLY A 70 -10.75 -11.21 -3.92
C GLY A 70 -9.59 -10.51 -3.19
N GLU A 71 -9.94 -9.62 -2.28
CA GLU A 71 -9.00 -8.90 -1.40
C GLU A 71 -8.12 -9.82 -0.54
N HIS A 72 -8.64 -10.97 -0.12
CA HIS A 72 -7.88 -11.90 0.69
C HIS A 72 -6.77 -12.60 -0.11
N GLU A 73 -7.11 -13.13 -1.27
CA GLU A 73 -6.17 -13.78 -2.18
C GLU A 73 -5.07 -12.81 -2.65
N THR A 74 -5.46 -11.60 -3.02
CA THR A 74 -4.53 -10.56 -3.46
C THR A 74 -3.55 -10.17 -2.35
N ARG A 75 -4.04 -10.01 -1.11
CA ARG A 75 -3.17 -9.74 0.06
C ARG A 75 -2.24 -10.90 0.39
N HIS A 76 -2.73 -12.14 0.35
CA HIS A 76 -1.90 -13.32 0.60
C HIS A 76 -0.75 -13.41 -0.43
N HIS A 77 -1.06 -13.19 -1.72
CA HIS A 77 -0.04 -13.14 -2.78
C HIS A 77 0.99 -12.02 -2.53
N ALA A 78 0.52 -10.81 -2.24
CA ALA A 78 1.39 -9.66 -2.00
C ALA A 78 2.28 -9.84 -0.77
N ALA A 79 1.77 -10.45 0.30
CA ALA A 79 2.54 -10.81 1.49
C ALA A 79 3.70 -11.75 1.12
N ALA A 80 3.41 -12.83 0.40
CA ALA A 80 4.42 -13.79 -0.06
C ALA A 80 5.52 -13.13 -0.92
N VAL A 81 5.15 -12.24 -1.85
CA VAL A 81 6.11 -11.51 -2.70
C VAL A 81 7.00 -10.55 -1.89
N SER A 82 6.43 -9.88 -0.90
CA SER A 82 7.17 -8.91 -0.07
C SER A 82 8.08 -9.57 0.99
N GLY A 83 7.93 -10.88 1.22
CA GLY A 83 8.60 -11.58 2.31
C GLY A 83 8.09 -11.16 3.70
N LEU A 84 6.96 -10.46 3.77
CA LEU A 84 6.26 -10.18 5.03
C LEU A 84 5.36 -11.37 5.37
N GLY A 85 5.43 -11.84 6.62
CA GLY A 85 4.36 -12.68 7.17
C GLY A 85 3.05 -11.89 7.25
N GLU A 86 1.90 -12.56 7.10
CA GLU A 86 0.58 -11.91 7.08
C GLU A 86 0.31 -11.06 8.32
N GLU A 87 0.69 -11.54 9.52
CA GLU A 87 0.53 -10.79 10.77
C GLU A 87 1.31 -9.47 10.74
N ARG A 88 2.56 -9.51 10.26
CA ARG A 88 3.40 -8.31 10.17
C ARG A 88 2.85 -7.35 9.12
N LEU A 89 2.38 -7.87 7.99
CA LEU A 89 1.72 -7.06 6.98
C LEU A 89 0.50 -6.34 7.55
N LEU A 90 -0.37 -7.00 8.31
CA LEU A 90 -1.54 -6.36 8.93
C LEU A 90 -1.15 -5.22 9.87
N VAL A 91 -0.04 -5.35 10.62
CA VAL A 91 0.48 -4.26 11.45
C VAL A 91 0.92 -3.08 10.60
N LEU A 92 1.65 -3.33 9.51
CA LEU A 92 2.10 -2.27 8.60
C LEU A 92 0.92 -1.60 7.89
N LEU A 93 -0.04 -2.35 7.35
CA LEU A 93 -1.24 -1.79 6.73
C LEU A 93 -1.99 -0.86 7.69
N ARG A 94 -2.15 -1.27 8.95
CA ARG A 94 -2.78 -0.43 10.00
C ARG A 94 -1.95 0.83 10.29
N ALA A 95 -0.63 0.73 10.35
CA ALA A 95 0.24 1.88 10.58
C ALA A 95 0.18 2.88 9.42
N GLY A 96 0.22 2.40 8.17
CA GLY A 96 0.11 3.23 6.97
C GLY A 96 -1.26 3.89 6.82
N ALA A 97 -2.33 3.17 7.17
CA ALA A 97 -3.72 3.61 6.99
C ALA A 97 -4.21 4.61 8.04
N ARG A 98 -3.49 4.78 9.16
CA ARG A 98 -3.88 5.76 10.20
C ARG A 98 -3.95 7.16 9.61
N ALA A 99 -5.13 7.77 9.64
CA ALA A 99 -5.26 9.21 9.42
C ALA A 99 -4.39 9.97 10.44
N PRO A 100 -3.84 11.15 10.10
CA PRO A 100 -3.25 12.01 11.12
C PRO A 100 -4.34 12.31 12.16
N SER A 101 -4.02 12.11 13.44
CA SER A 101 -4.92 12.57 14.51
C SER A 101 -5.17 14.05 14.26
N ALA A 102 -6.43 14.45 14.10
CA ALA A 102 -6.77 15.87 14.15
C ALA A 102 -6.18 16.38 15.47
N ALA A 103 -5.23 17.30 15.40
CA ALA A 103 -4.81 18.01 16.59
C ALA A 103 -6.09 18.65 17.17
N PRO A 104 -6.37 18.52 18.47
CA PRO A 104 -7.47 19.26 19.05
C PRO A 104 -7.20 20.74 18.75
N HIS A 105 -8.14 21.38 18.05
CA HIS A 105 -8.13 22.83 17.91
C HIS A 105 -8.13 23.40 19.33
N LEU A 106 -6.99 23.97 19.74
CA LEU A 106 -6.88 24.80 20.93
C LEU A 106 -7.46 26.18 20.64
#